data_AF-A0A0W0X256-F1
#
_entry.id   AF-A0A0W0X256-F1
#
_cell.length_a   1.000
_cell.length_b   1.000
_cell.length_c   1.000
_cell.angle_alpha   90.00
_cell.angle_beta   90.00
_cell.angle_gamma   90.00
#
_symmetry.space_group_name_H-M   'P 1'
#
loop_
_entity.id
_entity.type
_entity.pdbx_description
1 polymer ?
#
loop_
_entity_poly.entity_id
_entity_poly.type
_entity_poly.pdbx_seq_one_letter_code
_entity_poly.pdbx_strand_id
1 'polypeptide(L)' 'MMNQTIKTRTEEALHDKLKDAEIVGFAAEFSPDEAHLAGAFKEDALTEQDALHSQVDLADAHEEG' A
#
# COMPACT_ATOMS: atom_id res chain seq x y z
N MET A 1 -22.45 -4.56 -19.30
CA MET A 1 -21.02 -4.15 -19.30
C MET A 1 -20.88 -2.79 -18.59
N MET A 2 -21.37 -2.64 -17.36
CA MET A 2 -21.33 -1.35 -16.63
C MET A 2 -20.30 -1.38 -15.48
N ASN A 3 -19.94 -2.57 -15.01
CA ASN A 3 -19.10 -2.72 -13.81
C ASN A 3 -17.59 -2.65 -14.13
N GLN A 4 -17.22 -2.70 -15.42
CA GLN A 4 -15.82 -2.60 -15.86
C GLN A 4 -15.40 -1.13 -16.02
N THR A 5 -16.28 -0.27 -16.55
CA THR A 5 -15.97 1.14 -16.83
C THR A 5 -15.80 2.00 -15.58
N ILE A 6 -16.55 1.70 -14.51
CA ILE A 6 -16.45 2.42 -13.24
C ILE A 6 -15.12 2.08 -12.55
N LYS A 7 -14.71 0.80 -12.57
CA LYS A 7 -13.45 0.33 -11.96
C LYS A 7 -12.23 1.04 -12.54
N THR A 8 -12.14 1.13 -13.86
CA THR A 8 -11.01 1.79 -14.54
C THR A 8 -10.89 3.26 -14.18
N ARG A 9 -12.02 3.99 -14.09
CA ARG A 9 -11.99 5.41 -13.66
C ARG A 9 -11.52 5.58 -12.22
N THR A 10 -11.88 4.65 -11.34
CA THR A 10 -11.40 4.65 -9.94
C THR A 10 -9.89 4.37 -9.88
N GLU A 11 -9.38 3.45 -10.70
CA GLU A 11 -7.94 3.16 -10.81
C GLU A 11 -7.15 4.37 -11.35
N GLU A 12 -7.69 5.04 -12.38
CA GLU A 12 -7.10 6.26 -12.93
C GLU A 12 -7.05 7.40 -11.90
N ALA A 13 -8.16 7.66 -11.20
CA ALA A 13 -8.23 8.68 -10.15
C ALA A 13 -7.31 8.34 -8.96
N LEU A 14 -7.19 7.05 -8.61
CA LEU A 14 -6.28 6.58 -7.58
C LEU A 14 -4.82 6.84 -7.96
N HIS A 15 -4.43 6.55 -9.19
CA HIS A 15 -3.07 6.73 -9.67
C HIS A 15 -2.62 8.19 -9.62
N ASP A 16 -3.49 9.13 -10.00
CA ASP A 16 -3.20 10.56 -9.92
C ASP A 16 -3.05 11.02 -8.47
N LYS A 17 -3.96 10.59 -7.58
CA LYS A 17 -3.86 10.88 -6.14
C LYS A 17 -2.58 10.33 -5.50
N LEU A 18 -2.12 9.14 -5.91
CA LEU A 18 -0.87 8.55 -5.42
C LEU A 18 0.35 9.38 -5.84
N LYS A 19 0.37 9.93 -7.05
CA LYS A 19 1.43 10.86 -7.48
C LYS A 19 1.41 12.14 -6.64
N ASP A 20 0.24 12.68 -6.36
CA ASP A 20 0.14 13.87 -5.53
C ASP A 20 0.63 13.59 -4.09
N ALA A 21 0.42 12.38 -3.56
CA ALA A 21 0.92 11.98 -2.25
C ALA A 21 2.46 11.87 -2.15
N GLU A 22 3.17 11.78 -3.29
CA GLU A 22 4.64 11.86 -3.32
C GLU A 22 5.14 13.31 -3.10
N ILE A 23 4.25 14.30 -3.19
CA ILE A 23 4.57 15.70 -2.93
C ILE A 23 4.55 15.96 -1.43
N VAL A 24 5.72 16.33 -0.89
CA VAL A 24 5.87 16.69 0.53
C VAL A 24 4.87 17.78 0.92
N GLY A 25 4.04 17.48 1.93
CA GLY A 25 3.04 18.40 2.46
C GLY A 25 1.65 18.29 1.82
N PHE A 26 1.46 17.42 0.82
CA PHE A 26 0.15 17.10 0.28
C PHE A 26 -0.39 15.79 0.88
N ALA A 27 -1.59 15.83 1.44
CA ALA A 27 -2.29 14.66 1.95
C ALA A 27 -3.46 14.34 1.00
N ALA A 28 -3.30 13.31 0.18
CA ALA A 28 -4.35 12.86 -0.72
C ALA A 28 -5.47 12.13 0.05
N GLU A 29 -6.72 12.51 -0.22
CA GLU A 29 -7.90 11.85 0.36
C GLU A 29 -8.33 10.65 -0.52
N PHE A 30 -8.39 9.48 0.11
CA PHE A 30 -8.85 8.23 -0.52
C PHE A 30 -10.21 7.81 0.04
N SER A 31 -11.13 7.46 -0.85
CA SER A 31 -12.38 6.77 -0.50
C SER A 31 -12.10 5.33 -0.04
N PRO A 32 -13.04 4.64 0.63
CA PRO A 32 -12.81 3.28 1.13
C PRO A 32 -12.36 2.27 0.05
N ASP A 33 -12.96 2.34 -1.14
CA ASP A 33 -12.60 1.48 -2.27
C ASP A 33 -11.20 1.82 -2.81
N GLU A 34 -10.88 3.11 -2.92
CA GLU A 34 -9.54 3.57 -3.34
C GLU A 34 -8.47 3.19 -2.32
N ALA A 35 -8.75 3.32 -1.02
CA ALA A 35 -7.82 2.95 0.04
C ALA A 35 -7.50 1.45 0.02
N HIS A 36 -8.48 0.60 -0.28
CA HIS A 36 -8.26 -0.83 -0.46
C HIS A 36 -7.35 -1.13 -1.66
N LEU A 37 -7.60 -0.47 -2.80
CA LEU A 37 -6.79 -0.61 -4.01
C LEU A 37 -5.38 -0.02 -3.85
N ALA A 38 -5.22 1.05 -3.07
CA ALA A 38 -3.95 1.68 -2.76
C ALA A 38 -3.08 0.87 -1.79
N GLY A 39 -3.65 -0.17 -1.16
CA GLY A 39 -3.00 -0.84 -0.02
C GLY A 39 -2.95 0.03 1.24
N ALA A 40 -3.66 1.16 1.26
CA ALA A 40 -3.85 2.04 2.42
C ALA A 40 -4.98 1.54 3.34
N PHE A 41 -5.38 0.28 3.20
CA PHE A 41 -6.33 -0.34 4.09
C PHE A 41 -5.71 -0.38 5.49
N LYS A 42 -6.51 -0.02 6.48
CA LYS A 42 -6.11 -0.07 7.89
C LYS A 42 -6.09 -1.53 8.37
N GLU A 43 -5.23 -2.35 7.78
CA GLU A 43 -4.57 -3.38 8.58
C GLU A 43 -3.73 -2.57 9.57
N ASP A 44 -3.91 -2.80 10.87
CA ASP A 44 -3.19 -2.07 11.91
C ASP A 44 -1.72 -1.95 11.46
N ALA A 45 -1.19 -0.72 11.36
CA ALA A 45 0.16 -0.52 10.85
C ALA A 45 1.06 -1.55 11.54
N LEU A 46 1.79 -2.35 10.74
CA LEU A 46 2.57 -3.51 11.17
C LEU A 46 3.12 -3.24 12.58
N THR A 47 2.59 -3.94 13.59
CA THR A 47 3.01 -3.68 14.96
C THR A 47 4.50 -3.97 15.06
N GLU A 48 5.23 -3.31 15.97
CA GLU A 48 6.66 -3.60 16.15
C GLU A 48 6.91 -5.11 16.32
N GLN A 49 5.97 -5.83 16.93
CA GLN A 49 6.02 -7.29 17.08
C GLN A 49 5.81 -8.05 15.76
N ASP A 50 4.84 -7.67 14.93
CA ASP A 50 4.61 -8.32 13.63
C ASP A 50 5.77 -8.07 12.66
N ALA A 51 6.39 -6.89 12.73
CA ALA A 51 7.55 -6.53 11.91
C ALA A 51 8.80 -7.33 12.31
N LEU A 52 8.98 -7.57 13.62
CA LEU A 52 10.03 -8.46 14.13
C LEU A 52 9.78 -9.92 13.77
N HIS A 53 8.52 -10.39 13.83
CA HIS A 53 8.18 -11.79 13.52
C HIS A 53 8.32 -12.13 12.02
N SER A 54 8.22 -11.14 11.13
CA SER A 54 8.46 -11.30 9.70
C SER A 54 9.93 -11.13 9.29
N GLN A 55 10.85 -10.90 10.24
CA GLN A 55 12.28 -10.95 9.93
C GLN A 55 12.63 -12.37 9.49
N VAL A 56 12.81 -12.56 8.18
CA VAL A 56 13.51 -13.71 7.63
C VAL A 56 14.84 -13.80 8.35
N ASP A 57 15.15 -14.97 8.91
CA ASP A 57 16.39 -15.22 9.63
C ASP A 57 17.56 -15.07 8.64
N LEU A 58 18.02 -13.83 8.47
CA LEU A 58 19.15 -13.44 7.62
C LEU A 58 20.48 -13.96 8.20
N ALA A 59 20.42 -14.74 9.28
CA ALA A 59 21.51 -15.45 9.89
C ALA A 59 21.93 -16.72 9.11
N ASP A 60 21.04 -17.32 8.31
CA ASP A 60 21.37 -18.52 7.51
C ASP A 60 22.04 -18.19 6.15
N ALA A 61 22.25 -16.90 5.86
CA ALA A 61 22.86 -16.44 4.61
C ALA A 61 24.34 -16.01 4.75
N HIS A 62 24.96 -16.14 5.93
CA HIS A 62 26.35 -15.69 6.12
C HIS A 62 27.18 -16.58 7.08
N GLU A 63 27.08 -17.91 7.00
CA GLU A 63 28.15 -18.79 7.53
C GLU A 63 28.32 -20.06 6.67
N GLU A 64 28.84 -19.91 5.44
CA GLU A 64 29.70 -20.93 4.83
C GLU A 64 30.92 -20.26 4.19
N GLY A 65 32.07 -20.37 4.88
CA GLY A 65 33.38 -19.86 4.45
C GLY A 65 34.46 -20.02 5.51
#